data_AF-A0A6M0D200-F1
#
_entry.id   AF-A0A6M0D200-F1
#
_cell.length_a   1.000
_cell.length_b   1.000
_cell.length_c   1.000
_cell.angle_alpha   90.00
_cell.angle_beta   90.00
_cell.angle_gamma   90.00
#
_symmetry.space_group_name_H-M   'P 1'
#
loop_
_entity.id
_entity.type
_entity.pdbx_description
1 polymer ?
#
loop_
_entity_poly.entity_id
_entity_poly.type
_entity_poly.pdbx_seq_one_letter_code
_entity_poly.pdbx_strand_id
1 'polypeptide(L)' 'MTSMQPASSADPRQSFDDPLLDGLLILCKLHGAAVSRTSLCAGLPLAEQRLTLELLPRAAARAGLQARIL' A
#
# COMPACT_ATOMS: atom_id res chain seq x y z
N MET A 1 39.54 -10.26 -8.56
CA MET A 1 38.69 -10.27 -7.35
C MET A 1 38.12 -8.87 -7.17
N THR A 2 36.88 -8.62 -7.62
CA THR A 2 36.12 -7.43 -7.19
C THR A 2 34.76 -7.91 -6.74
N SER A 3 34.50 -7.59 -5.48
CA SER A 3 33.33 -7.93 -4.70
C SER A 3 32.06 -7.28 -5.27
N MET A 4 30.97 -8.03 -5.33
CA MET A 4 29.61 -7.49 -5.36
C MET A 4 28.79 -8.25 -4.32
N GLN A 5 28.86 -7.74 -3.09
CA GLN A 5 27.94 -8.10 -2.02
C GLN A 5 26.61 -7.37 -2.27
N PRO A 6 25.46 -8.05 -2.42
CA PRO A 6 24.18 -7.37 -2.39
C PRO A 6 23.99 -6.86 -0.95
N ALA A 7 24.05 -5.53 -0.80
CA ALA A 7 23.67 -4.85 0.42
C ALA A 7 22.15 -4.94 0.59
N SER A 8 21.65 -6.09 1.03
CA SER A 8 20.28 -6.23 1.56
C SER A 8 20.27 -5.74 3.01
N SER A 9 20.59 -4.46 3.21
CA SER A 9 20.16 -3.76 4.43
C SER A 9 18.68 -3.46 4.24
N ALA A 10 17.84 -4.40 4.67
CA ALA A 10 16.42 -4.16 4.86
C ALA A 10 16.27 -3.09 5.95
N ASP A 11 16.25 -1.83 5.52
CA ASP A 11 15.98 -0.71 6.39
C ASP A 11 14.55 -0.89 6.94
N PRO A 12 14.32 -0.82 8.26
CA PRO A 12 12.98 -0.99 8.83
C PRO A 12 11.97 0.06 8.29
N ARG A 13 12.42 1.16 7.67
CA ARG A 13 11.57 2.10 6.94
C ARG A 13 11.05 1.54 5.61
N GLN A 14 11.71 0.53 5.01
CA GLN A 14 11.20 -0.22 3.85
C GLN A 14 10.08 -1.19 4.21
N SER A 15 9.82 -1.46 5.50
CA SER A 15 8.67 -2.30 5.90
C SER A 15 7.33 -1.62 5.63
N PHE A 16 7.32 -0.32 5.30
CA PHE A 16 6.14 0.44 4.87
C PHE A 16 6.10 0.71 3.36
N ASP A 17 6.99 0.09 2.58
CA ASP A 17 7.02 0.22 1.13
C ASP A 17 5.91 -0.64 0.51
N ASP A 18 4.74 -0.03 0.39
CA ASP A 18 3.56 -0.59 -0.22
C ASP A 18 3.13 0.30 -1.38
N PRO A 19 3.68 0.07 -2.59
CA PRO A 19 3.42 0.93 -3.74
C PRO A 19 1.94 0.92 -4.16
N LEU A 20 1.21 -0.15 -3.86
CA LEU A 20 -0.23 -0.24 -4.14
C LEU A 20 -1.01 0.67 -3.19
N LEU A 21 -0.70 0.62 -1.90
CA LEU A 21 -1.31 1.49 -0.91
C LEU A 21 -0.94 2.96 -1.14
N ASP A 22 0.32 3.25 -1.51
CA ASP A 22 0.75 4.60 -1.87
C ASP A 22 0.04 5.12 -3.11
N GLY A 23 -0.08 4.31 -4.16
CA GLY A 23 -0.87 4.65 -5.34
C GLY A 23 -2.33 4.95 -5.01
N LEU A 24 -2.95 4.09 -4.18
CA LEU A 24 -4.32 4.30 -3.72
C LEU A 24 -4.45 5.60 -2.90
N LEU A 25 -3.50 5.89 -2.02
CA LEU A 25 -3.49 7.13 -1.24
C LEU A 25 -3.43 8.38 -2.12
N ILE A 26 -2.59 8.36 -3.15
CA ILE A 26 -2.48 9.46 -4.10
C ILE A 26 -3.82 9.68 -4.80
N LEU A 27 -4.47 8.61 -5.27
CA LEU A 27 -5.80 8.67 -5.87
C LEU A 27 -6.83 9.23 -4.89
N CYS A 28 -6.85 8.76 -3.65
CA CYS A 28 -7.78 9.27 -2.63
C CYS A 28 -7.59 10.77 -2.37
N LYS A 29 -6.35 11.23 -2.25
CA LYS A 29 -6.03 12.66 -2.09
C LYS A 29 -6.49 13.48 -3.29
N LEU A 30 -6.30 12.97 -4.51
CA LEU A 30 -6.72 13.64 -5.75
C LEU A 30 -8.24 13.79 -5.81
N HIS A 31 -8.99 12.83 -5.25
CA HIS A 31 -10.44 12.88 -5.13
C HIS A 31 -10.94 13.66 -3.88
N GLY A 32 -10.05 14.28 -3.11
CA GLY A 32 -10.41 15.05 -1.91
C GLY A 32 -10.79 14.19 -0.70
N ALA A 33 -10.52 12.88 -0.73
CA ALA A 33 -10.76 11.99 0.40
C ALA A 33 -9.65 12.14 1.44
N ALA A 34 -10.02 12.57 2.66
CA ALA A 34 -9.13 12.65 3.81
C ALA A 34 -8.92 11.26 4.43
N VAL A 35 -8.03 10.46 3.84
CA VAL A 35 -7.70 9.10 4.29
C VAL A 35 -6.22 8.94 4.63
N SER A 36 -5.94 8.01 5.53
CA SER A 36 -4.57 7.62 5.95
C SER A 36 -4.33 6.14 5.66
N ARG A 37 -3.05 5.72 5.62
CA ARG A 37 -2.64 4.31 5.41
C ARG A 37 -3.41 3.37 6.34
N THR A 38 -3.45 3.71 7.62
CA THR A 38 -4.17 2.98 8.66
C THR A 38 -5.67 2.92 8.40
N SER A 39 -6.30 4.00 7.92
CA SER A 39 -7.74 4.04 7.64
C SER A 39 -8.12 3.17 6.43
N LEU A 40 -7.27 3.14 5.39
CA LEU A 40 -7.44 2.31 4.20
C LEU A 40 -7.26 0.82 4.52
N CYS A 41 -6.32 0.50 5.39
CA CYS A 41 -6.02 -0.87 5.82
C CYS A 41 -6.82 -1.37 7.02
N ALA A 42 -7.58 -0.49 7.69
CA ALA A 42 -8.30 -0.83 8.91
C ALA A 42 -9.29 -1.98 8.67
N GLY A 43 -9.10 -3.08 9.42
CA GLY A 43 -9.97 -4.25 9.35
C GLY A 43 -9.73 -5.15 8.14
N LEU A 44 -8.68 -4.91 7.35
CA LEU A 44 -8.27 -5.82 6.28
C LEU A 44 -7.28 -6.87 6.81
N PRO A 45 -7.41 -8.14 6.38
CA PRO A 45 -6.42 -9.17 6.70
C PRO A 45 -5.17 -8.95 5.84
N LEU A 46 -4.34 -7.97 6.19
CA LEU A 46 -3.10 -7.70 5.47
C LEU A 46 -2.13 -8.86 5.64
N ALA A 47 -1.77 -9.51 4.53
CA ALA A 47 -0.63 -10.43 4.50
C ALA A 47 0.66 -9.59 4.57
N GLU A 48 1.55 -9.91 5.50
CA GLU A 48 2.86 -9.24 5.64
C GLU A 48 2.79 -7.71 5.81
N GLN A 49 1.68 -7.18 6.36
CA GLN A 49 1.41 -5.75 6.48
C GLN A 49 1.35 -4.98 5.14
N ARG A 50 1.08 -5.67 4.03
CA ARG A 50 0.95 -5.06 2.71
C ARG A 50 -0.44 -5.25 2.11
N LEU A 51 -0.84 -4.29 1.29
CA LEU A 51 -2.06 -4.30 0.51
C LEU A 51 -1.86 -5.18 -0.73
N THR A 52 -2.60 -6.29 -0.78
CA THR A 52 -2.66 -7.14 -1.96
C THR A 52 -3.70 -6.60 -2.95
N LEU A 53 -3.53 -6.89 -4.25
CA LEU A 53 -4.49 -6.53 -5.30
C LEU A 53 -5.92 -6.98 -5.00
N GLU A 54 -6.10 -8.13 -4.34
CA GLU A 54 -7.42 -8.64 -3.94
C GLU A 54 -8.13 -7.75 -2.90
N LEU A 55 -7.34 -7.07 -2.06
CA LEU A 55 -7.85 -6.19 -1.01
C LEU A 55 -7.96 -4.74 -1.47
N LEU A 56 -7.39 -4.38 -2.63
CA LEU A 56 -7.43 -3.03 -3.19
C LEU A 56 -8.86 -2.48 -3.36
N PRO A 57 -9.84 -3.22 -3.93
CA PRO A 57 -11.22 -2.74 -4.02
C PRO A 57 -11.84 -2.44 -2.65
N ARG A 58 -11.52 -3.26 -1.65
CA ARG A 58 -12.03 -3.08 -0.29
C ARG A 58 -11.40 -1.87 0.38
N ALA A 59 -10.09 -1.66 0.23
CA ALA A 59 -9.42 -0.46 0.71
C ALA A 59 -9.96 0.80 0.04
N ALA A 60 -10.15 0.78 -1.28
CA ALA A 60 -10.71 1.90 -2.04
C ALA A 60 -12.13 2.26 -1.58
N ALA A 61 -12.98 1.25 -1.32
CA ALA A 61 -14.33 1.46 -0.82
C ALA A 61 -14.38 2.23 0.51
N ARG A 62 -13.33 2.12 1.35
CA ARG A 62 -13.21 2.89 2.60
C ARG A 62 -13.00 4.39 2.36
N ALA A 63 -12.42 4.75 1.23
CA ALA A 63 -12.25 6.13 0.80
C ALA A 63 -13.43 6.66 -0.04
N GLY A 64 -14.51 5.88 -0.18
CA GLY A 64 -15.62 6.23 -1.07
C GLY A 64 -15.29 6.07 -2.56
N LEU A 65 -14.22 5.36 -2.89
CA LEU A 65 -13.81 5.07 -4.26
C LEU A 65 -14.17 3.63 -4.64
N GLN A 66 -14.37 3.39 -5.94
CA GLN A 66 -14.45 2.05 -6.48
C GLN A 66 -13.18 1.74 -7.27
N ALA A 67 -12.53 0.62 -6.94
CA ALA A 67 -11.43 0.07 -7.72
C ALA A 67 -11.82 -1.31 -8.26
N ARG A 68 -11.46 -1.59 -9.51
CA ARG A 68 -11.69 -2.87 -10.17
C ARG A 68 -10.39 -3.34 -10.82
N ILE A 69 -9.99 -4.57 -10.51
CA ILE A 69 -8.90 -5.27 -11.19
C ILE A 69 -9.48 -5.93 -12.45
N LEU A 70 -8.79 -5.79 -13.58
CA LEU A 70 -9.19 -6.33 -14.89
C LEU A 70 -8.25 -7.45 -15.33
#